data_AF-A0A2W7BVM2-F1
#
_entry.id   AF-A0A2W7BVM2-F1
#
_cell.length_a   1.000
_cell.length_b   1.000
_cell.length_c   1.000
_cell.angle_alpha   90.00
_cell.angle_beta   90.00
_cell.angle_gamma   90.00
#
_symmetry.space_group_name_H-M   'P 1'
#
loop_
_entity.id
_entity.type
_entity.pdbx_description
1 polymer ?
#
loop_
_entity_poly.entity_id
_entity_poly.type
_entity_poly.pdbx_seq_one_letter_code
_entity_poly.pdbx_strand_id
1 'polypeptide(L)'
;MAIRRVLLDEGLLLELLFGRPLPMGQGDRLWDLFVRGQVQGYVTDVALGQVGRYALRSGGLGSGSLQPGSLQPGSLQPDSQSLAETTLERLCALFNCCPIDPAIMHTARSSQLGLPFALQAAMASHLGLDGIVSHRPLDYVTGTGADEVLVYTPGHLLTDCAPGYLSARRSGLETQYQDDALVEQRAWLGRLEHIKVCCGQDRPTATVRLQTPLGYTYQETASGVGPVDAALKALNLAVNRFIPVADVQMVHYRCLATTADSPVSAVVLLERQMALFPGRGLHTDVIMASIDAYLDALGYLIFCDRL
;
A
#
# COMPACT_ATOMS: atom_id res chain seq x y z
N MET A 1 29.78 -3.20 -1.03
CA MET A 1 29.81 -1.83 -0.43
C MET A 1 28.83 -1.84 0.73
N ALA A 2 29.15 -1.18 1.84
CA ALA A 2 28.19 -1.06 2.94
C ALA A 2 27.13 -0.01 2.54
N ILE A 3 25.86 -0.40 2.53
CA ILE A 3 24.74 0.48 2.20
C ILE A 3 24.62 1.54 3.31
N ARG A 4 24.68 2.83 2.93
CA ARG A 4 24.69 3.95 3.89
C ARG A 4 23.69 5.04 3.56
N ARG A 5 23.33 5.23 2.29
CA ARG A 5 22.46 6.31 1.83
C ARG A 5 21.41 5.74 0.88
N VAL A 6 20.16 5.74 1.29
CA VAL A 6 19.08 5.14 0.51
C VAL A 6 17.88 6.07 0.38
N LEU A 7 17.20 6.02 -0.75
CA LEU A 7 15.90 6.66 -0.92
C LEU A 7 14.80 5.70 -0.52
N LEU A 8 13.89 6.13 0.33
CA LEU A 8 12.73 5.35 0.73
C LEU A 8 11.61 5.56 -0.30
N ASP A 9 11.13 4.46 -0.86
CA ASP A 9 10.07 4.49 -1.86
C ASP A 9 8.77 5.10 -1.32
N GLU A 10 8.09 5.92 -2.13
CA GLU A 10 6.84 6.59 -1.74
C GLU A 10 5.78 5.61 -1.22
N GLY A 11 5.60 4.49 -1.93
CA GLY A 11 4.64 3.46 -1.54
C GLY A 11 5.03 2.78 -0.24
N LEU A 12 6.32 2.46 -0.07
CA LEU A 12 6.84 1.89 1.17
C LEU A 12 6.72 2.86 2.35
N LEU A 13 6.98 4.15 2.17
CA LEU A 13 6.83 5.16 3.21
C LEU A 13 5.37 5.24 3.70
N LEU A 14 4.41 5.27 2.76
CA LEU A 14 2.98 5.27 3.11
C LEU A 14 2.58 3.99 3.85
N GLU A 15 3.12 2.85 3.42
CA GLU A 15 2.88 1.56 4.08
C GLU A 15 3.49 1.49 5.48
N LEU A 16 4.66 2.08 5.69
CA LEU A 16 5.29 2.11 7.02
C LEU A 16 4.56 3.04 7.99
N LEU A 17 3.88 4.08 7.50
CA LEU A 17 3.18 5.07 8.31
C LEU A 17 1.70 4.74 8.54
N PHE A 18 1.04 4.24 7.51
CA PHE A 18 -0.42 4.05 7.49
C PHE A 18 -0.82 2.61 7.11
N GLY A 19 0.15 1.78 6.75
CA GLY A 19 -0.07 0.40 6.34
C GLY A 19 -0.15 -0.57 7.54
N ARG A 20 -0.40 -1.85 7.23
CA ARG A 20 -0.20 -2.93 8.22
C ARG A 20 1.30 -3.12 8.48
N PRO A 21 1.69 -3.56 9.70
CA PRO A 21 3.08 -3.88 9.99
C PRO A 21 3.65 -4.85 8.96
N LEU A 22 4.84 -4.54 8.45
CA LEU A 22 5.54 -5.44 7.53
C LEU A 22 5.81 -6.80 8.19
N PRO A 23 5.84 -7.90 7.42
CA PRO A 23 6.12 -9.24 7.93
C PRO A 23 7.39 -9.28 8.78
N MET A 24 7.39 -10.10 9.84
CA MET A 24 8.52 -10.27 10.75
C MET A 24 9.02 -8.97 11.42
N GLY A 25 8.13 -7.98 11.58
CA GLY A 25 8.48 -6.70 12.21
C GLY A 25 9.51 -5.89 11.41
N GLN A 26 9.60 -6.11 10.09
CA GLN A 26 10.57 -5.40 9.24
C GLN A 26 10.39 -3.88 9.29
N GLY A 27 9.17 -3.39 9.52
CA GLY A 27 8.86 -1.95 9.61
C GLY A 27 9.54 -1.30 10.80
N ASP A 28 9.34 -1.83 12.00
CA ASP A 28 9.96 -1.30 13.22
C ASP A 28 11.49 -1.37 13.16
N ARG A 29 12.02 -2.45 12.58
CA ARG A 29 13.47 -2.62 12.40
C ARG A 29 14.04 -1.64 11.38
N LEU A 30 13.30 -1.34 10.31
CA LEU A 30 13.67 -0.30 9.35
C LEU A 30 13.69 1.08 10.03
N TRP A 31 12.68 1.39 10.84
CA TRP A 31 12.64 2.63 11.61
C TRP A 31 13.87 2.77 12.51
N ASP A 32 14.23 1.70 13.22
CA ASP A 32 15.42 1.65 14.06
C ASP A 32 16.72 1.91 13.28
N LEU A 33 16.87 1.39 12.05
CA LEU A 33 18.05 1.65 11.22
C LEU A 33 18.24 3.15 10.93
N PHE A 34 17.14 3.84 10.58
CA PHE A 34 17.17 5.26 10.27
C PHE A 34 17.38 6.10 11.53
N VAL A 35 16.66 5.80 12.62
CA VAL A 35 16.75 6.54 13.88
C VAL A 35 18.14 6.44 14.50
N ARG A 36 18.79 5.28 14.39
CA ARG A 36 20.16 5.06 14.89
C ARG A 36 21.23 5.63 13.94
N GLY A 37 20.85 6.19 12.81
CA GLY A 37 21.77 6.73 11.80
C GLY A 37 22.67 5.67 11.16
N GLN A 38 22.30 4.39 11.23
CA GLN A 38 23.05 3.31 10.59
C GLN A 38 22.92 3.39 9.06
N VAL A 39 21.77 3.88 8.60
CA VAL A 39 21.50 4.23 7.20
C VAL A 39 20.87 5.62 7.18
N GLN A 40 21.37 6.49 6.31
CA GLN A 40 20.75 7.78 6.01
C GLN A 40 19.62 7.57 5.01
N GLY A 41 18.42 7.97 5.39
CA GLY A 41 17.26 7.91 4.52
C GLY A 41 17.03 9.23 3.77
N TYR A 42 16.50 9.12 2.56
CA TYR A 42 16.08 10.21 1.70
C TYR A 42 14.63 9.99 1.25
N VAL A 43 13.84 11.05 1.13
CA VAL A 43 12.45 11.00 0.65
C VAL A 43 12.20 12.14 -0.33
N THR A 44 11.35 11.94 -1.34
CA THR A 44 10.97 13.01 -2.27
C THR A 44 9.97 13.97 -1.61
N ASP A 45 9.94 15.21 -2.08
CA ASP A 45 8.88 16.18 -1.72
C ASP A 45 7.49 15.70 -2.15
N VAL A 46 7.40 14.91 -3.23
CA VAL A 46 6.18 14.22 -3.65
C VAL A 46 5.73 13.19 -2.60
N ALA A 47 6.65 12.40 -2.03
CA ALA A 47 6.35 11.47 -0.93
C ALA A 47 5.76 12.20 0.27
N LEU A 48 6.39 13.30 0.68
CA LEU A 48 5.93 14.12 1.80
C LEU A 48 4.57 14.76 1.52
N GLY A 49 4.35 15.22 0.28
CA GLY A 49 3.05 15.72 -0.15
C GLY A 49 1.95 14.64 -0.07
N GLN A 50 2.26 13.40 -0.44
CA GLN A 50 1.35 12.27 -0.26
C GLN A 50 1.09 12.00 1.22
N VAL A 51 2.15 11.88 2.04
CA VAL A 51 2.02 11.69 3.49
C VAL A 51 1.17 12.78 4.12
N GLY A 52 1.39 14.05 3.80
CA GLY A 52 0.60 15.16 4.34
C GLY A 52 -0.87 15.06 3.96
N ARG A 53 -1.17 14.70 2.71
CA ARG A 53 -2.55 14.44 2.27
C ARG A 53 -3.18 13.26 3.00
N TYR A 54 -2.41 12.20 3.24
CA TYR A 54 -2.88 11.03 3.99
C TYR A 54 -3.04 11.31 5.49
N ALA A 55 -2.13 12.09 6.09
CA ALA A 55 -2.13 12.45 7.50
C ALA A 55 -3.27 13.42 7.84
N LEU A 56 -3.53 14.41 7.00
CA LEU A 56 -4.68 15.31 7.15
C LEU A 56 -6.01 14.56 7.02
N ARG A 57 -6.03 13.51 6.20
CA ARG A 57 -7.17 12.59 6.08
C ARG A 57 -7.30 11.62 7.24
N SER A 58 -6.26 11.40 8.05
CA SER A 58 -6.28 10.47 9.19
C SER A 58 -6.32 11.12 10.56
N GLY A 59 -5.87 12.37 10.71
CA GLY A 59 -5.87 13.10 11.98
C GLY A 59 -7.22 13.63 12.45
N GLY A 60 -8.32 13.41 11.71
CA GLY A 60 -9.66 13.90 12.06
C GLY A 60 -10.29 13.30 13.32
N LEU A 61 -9.65 12.34 13.99
CA LEU A 61 -10.19 11.68 15.17
C LEU A 61 -9.12 11.52 16.26
N GLY A 62 -9.19 12.41 17.25
CA GLY A 62 -8.78 12.08 18.61
C GLY A 62 -9.86 11.23 19.29
N SER A 63 -9.41 10.28 20.10
CA SER A 63 -10.17 9.30 20.88
C SER A 63 -11.28 9.87 21.77
N GLY A 64 -12.53 9.48 21.51
CA GLY A 64 -13.65 9.75 22.41
C GLY A 64 -14.78 8.76 22.20
N SER A 65 -14.81 7.70 23.00
CA SER A 65 -16.02 6.91 23.25
C SER A 65 -17.09 7.85 23.82
N LEU A 66 -17.96 8.37 22.96
CA LEU A 66 -19.14 9.12 23.38
C LEU A 66 -20.15 8.16 23.99
N GLN A 67 -20.02 7.93 25.30
CA GLN A 67 -21.20 7.65 26.11
C GLN A 67 -22.09 8.90 26.07
N PRO A 68 -23.41 8.75 25.88
CA PRO A 68 -24.32 9.88 25.88
C PRO A 68 -24.51 10.39 27.31
N GLY A 69 -23.80 11.46 27.68
CA GLY A 69 -24.10 12.25 28.87
C GLY A 69 -22.92 12.60 29.76
N SER A 70 -22.16 13.63 29.41
CA SER A 70 -21.65 14.65 30.36
C SER A 70 -20.75 15.64 29.62
N LEU A 71 -21.21 16.89 29.49
CA LEU A 71 -20.40 18.01 29.05
C LEU A 71 -19.43 18.41 30.17
N GLN A 72 -18.13 18.23 29.95
CA GLN A 72 -17.09 19.04 30.59
C GLN A 72 -16.16 19.62 29.52
N PRO A 73 -15.96 20.95 29.47
CA PRO A 73 -15.02 21.58 28.54
C PRO A 73 -13.61 21.57 29.15
N GLY A 74 -12.63 20.89 28.55
CA GLY A 74 -11.26 21.00 29.07
C GLY A 74 -10.16 20.06 28.61
N SER A 75 -10.31 19.23 27.57
CA SER A 75 -9.17 18.45 27.04
C SER A 75 -9.08 18.61 25.53
N LEU A 76 -8.17 19.50 25.06
CA LEU A 76 -7.82 19.63 23.65
C LEU A 76 -7.23 18.30 23.15
N GLN A 77 -7.96 17.63 22.26
CA GLN A 77 -7.35 16.65 21.37
C GLN A 77 -6.55 17.41 20.30
N PRO A 78 -5.40 16.89 19.83
CA PRO A 78 -4.64 17.53 18.77
C PRO A 78 -5.49 17.57 17.49
N ASP A 79 -5.67 18.77 16.93
CA ASP A 79 -6.36 18.98 15.66
C ASP A 79 -5.70 18.15 14.54
N SER A 80 -6.46 17.67 13.56
CA SER A 80 -5.96 16.87 12.42
C SER A 80 -4.80 17.51 11.66
N GLN A 81 -4.83 18.84 11.59
CA GLN A 81 -3.74 19.66 11.05
C GLN A 81 -2.46 19.51 11.88
N SER A 82 -2.57 19.55 13.21
CA SER A 82 -1.43 19.39 14.11
C SER A 82 -0.80 18.00 14.05
N LEU A 83 -1.58 16.93 13.85
CA LEU A 83 -1.04 15.57 13.69
C LEU A 83 -0.29 15.42 12.36
N ALA A 84 -0.86 15.96 11.27
CA ALA A 84 -0.21 15.95 9.97
C ALA A 84 1.09 16.75 9.97
N GLU A 85 1.07 17.94 10.56
CA GLU A 85 2.25 18.76 10.79
C GLU A 85 3.29 18.02 11.64
N THR A 86 2.89 17.43 12.78
CA THR A 86 3.79 16.65 13.64
C THR A 86 4.40 15.45 12.91
N THR A 87 3.62 14.76 12.07
CA THR A 87 4.11 13.60 11.30
C THR A 87 5.12 14.04 10.25
N LEU A 88 4.82 15.11 9.51
CA LEU A 88 5.74 15.68 8.53
C LEU A 88 7.01 16.21 9.18
N GLU A 89 6.90 16.91 10.32
CA GLU A 89 8.06 17.39 11.09
C GLU A 89 8.98 16.24 11.52
N ARG A 90 8.41 15.14 12.04
CA ARG A 90 9.18 13.95 12.41
C ARG A 90 9.88 13.31 11.22
N LEU A 91 9.20 13.23 10.07
CA LEU A 91 9.80 12.71 8.84
C LEU A 91 10.92 13.62 8.32
N CYS A 92 10.71 14.93 8.31
CA CYS A 92 11.73 15.89 7.90
C CYS A 92 12.93 15.92 8.86
N ALA A 93 12.73 15.58 10.14
CA ALA A 93 13.82 15.43 11.10
C ALA A 93 14.61 14.12 10.91
N LEU A 94 13.94 13.06 10.46
CA LEU A 94 14.54 11.73 10.27
C LEU A 94 15.15 11.52 8.88
N PHE A 95 14.56 12.12 7.84
CA PHE A 95 14.93 11.93 6.44
C PHE A 95 15.38 13.23 5.78
N ASN A 96 16.32 13.08 4.86
CA ASN A 96 16.69 14.16 3.95
C ASN A 96 15.58 14.33 2.90
N CYS A 97 14.99 15.52 2.86
CA CYS A 97 13.91 15.86 1.94
C CYS A 97 14.46 16.35 0.61
N CYS A 98 14.09 15.71 -0.48
CA CYS A 98 14.64 15.96 -1.81
C CYS A 98 13.60 16.58 -2.73
N PRO A 99 13.69 17.89 -3.04
CA PRO A 99 12.78 18.53 -3.98
C PRO A 99 13.05 18.07 -5.41
N ILE A 100 12.00 17.81 -6.18
CA ILE A 100 12.14 17.42 -7.59
C ILE A 100 12.38 18.67 -8.44
N ASP A 101 13.60 18.82 -8.93
CA ASP A 101 13.98 19.92 -9.82
C ASP A 101 13.67 19.62 -11.31
N PRO A 102 13.77 20.62 -12.21
CA PRO A 102 13.53 20.42 -13.64
C PRO A 102 14.48 19.43 -14.32
N ALA A 103 15.70 19.25 -13.82
CA ALA A 103 16.67 18.32 -14.39
C ALA A 103 16.26 16.87 -14.09
N ILE A 104 15.88 16.58 -12.84
CA ILE A 104 15.36 15.28 -12.40
C ILE A 104 14.06 14.96 -13.16
N MET A 105 13.15 15.93 -13.29
CA MET A 105 11.93 15.77 -14.08
C MET A 105 12.21 15.46 -15.55
N HIS A 106 13.21 16.10 -16.15
CA HIS A 106 13.60 15.85 -17.53
C HIS A 106 14.15 14.42 -17.69
N THR A 107 15.10 14.01 -16.84
CA THR A 107 15.67 12.66 -16.82
C THR A 107 14.58 11.60 -16.62
N ALA A 108 13.65 11.82 -15.69
CA ALA A 108 12.56 10.90 -15.43
C ALA A 108 11.63 10.74 -16.65
N ARG A 109 11.34 11.81 -17.38
CA ARG A 109 10.50 11.76 -18.59
C ARG A 109 11.17 11.05 -19.78
N SER A 110 12.50 11.03 -19.83
CA SER A 110 13.24 10.26 -20.83
C SER A 110 13.39 8.78 -20.48
N SER A 111 13.03 8.38 -19.25
CA SER A 111 13.14 6.99 -18.80
C SER A 111 12.02 6.11 -19.37
N GLN A 112 12.27 4.81 -19.41
CA GLN A 112 11.26 3.79 -19.73
C GLN A 112 10.43 3.38 -18.51
N LEU A 113 10.83 3.80 -17.31
CA LEU A 113 10.07 3.58 -16.08
C LEU A 113 8.80 4.42 -16.06
N GLY A 114 7.78 3.96 -15.34
CA GLY A 114 6.62 4.79 -15.02
C GLY A 114 7.06 6.05 -14.26
N LEU A 115 6.47 7.22 -14.59
CA LEU A 115 6.94 8.52 -14.09
C LEU A 115 7.23 8.58 -12.57
N PRO A 116 6.41 8.02 -11.66
CA PRO A 116 6.73 8.02 -10.23
C PRO A 116 8.06 7.29 -9.90
N PHE A 117 8.29 6.14 -10.52
CA PHE A 117 9.52 5.35 -10.35
C PHE A 117 10.71 6.02 -11.01
N ALA A 118 10.50 6.58 -12.21
CA ALA A 118 11.51 7.32 -12.94
C ALA A 118 12.01 8.54 -12.16
N LEU A 119 11.12 9.25 -11.46
CA LEU A 119 11.49 10.39 -10.61
C LEU A 119 12.35 9.96 -9.43
N GLN A 120 11.95 8.89 -8.74
CA GLN A 120 12.71 8.34 -7.61
C GLN A 120 14.07 7.76 -8.05
N ALA A 121 14.13 7.08 -9.20
CA ALA A 121 15.36 6.59 -9.80
C ALA A 121 16.30 7.72 -10.24
N ALA A 122 15.77 8.73 -10.95
CA ALA A 122 16.53 9.91 -11.35
C ALA A 122 17.07 10.67 -10.14
N MET A 123 16.28 10.81 -9.07
CA MET A 123 16.70 11.41 -7.80
C MET A 123 17.83 10.62 -7.15
N ALA A 124 17.67 9.31 -7.02
CA ALA A 124 18.67 8.44 -6.40
C ALA A 124 20.00 8.48 -7.16
N SER A 125 19.95 8.47 -8.49
CA SER A 125 21.11 8.60 -9.36
C SER A 125 21.76 9.99 -9.23
N HIS A 126 20.96 11.06 -9.28
CA HIS A 126 21.43 12.44 -9.18
C HIS A 126 22.16 12.73 -7.86
N LEU A 127 21.67 12.16 -6.74
CA LEU A 127 22.27 12.33 -5.40
C LEU A 127 23.38 11.33 -5.07
N GLY A 128 23.68 10.39 -5.98
CA GLY A 128 24.63 9.32 -5.77
C GLY A 128 24.30 8.46 -4.56
N LEU A 129 23.03 8.05 -4.43
CA LEU A 129 22.58 7.16 -3.36
C LEU A 129 22.97 5.71 -3.66
N ASP A 130 23.13 4.90 -2.61
CA ASP A 130 23.47 3.49 -2.74
C ASP A 130 22.30 2.67 -3.30
N GLY A 131 21.07 3.19 -3.23
CA GLY A 131 19.91 2.62 -3.90
C GLY A 131 18.58 3.12 -3.34
N ILE A 132 17.50 2.43 -3.73
CA ILE A 132 16.13 2.68 -3.31
C ILE A 132 15.66 1.52 -2.45
N VAL A 133 14.96 1.80 -1.35
CA VAL A 133 14.30 0.77 -0.54
C VAL A 133 12.84 0.74 -0.96
N SER A 134 12.38 -0.40 -1.47
CA SER A 134 11.02 -0.55 -1.96
C SER A 134 10.52 -1.97 -1.72
N HIS A 135 9.23 -2.12 -1.39
CA HIS A 135 8.55 -3.41 -1.47
C HIS A 135 8.20 -3.79 -2.93
N ARG A 136 8.63 -2.97 -3.92
CA ARG A 136 8.29 -3.10 -5.35
C ARG A 136 9.54 -3.04 -6.25
N PRO A 137 10.56 -3.88 -6.04
CA PRO A 137 11.83 -3.75 -6.77
C PRO A 137 11.71 -3.93 -8.29
N LEU A 138 10.68 -4.64 -8.78
CA LEU A 138 10.45 -4.86 -10.21
C LEU A 138 9.96 -3.60 -10.94
N ASP A 139 9.37 -2.63 -10.23
CA ASP A 139 8.90 -1.37 -10.83
C ASP A 139 10.05 -0.44 -11.26
N TYR A 140 11.29 -0.77 -10.88
CA TYR A 140 12.51 -0.03 -11.19
C TYR A 140 13.39 -0.73 -12.23
N VAL A 141 12.93 -1.84 -12.79
CA VAL A 141 13.69 -2.60 -13.78
C VAL A 141 13.32 -2.13 -15.18
N THR A 142 14.33 -1.68 -15.95
CA THR A 142 14.19 -1.43 -17.39
C THR A 142 14.78 -2.61 -18.17
N GLY A 143 14.23 -2.93 -19.34
CA GLY A 143 14.70 -4.05 -20.17
C GLY A 143 16.06 -3.80 -20.84
N THR A 144 16.58 -2.56 -20.78
CA THR A 144 17.78 -2.12 -21.52
C THR A 144 19.00 -1.86 -20.63
N GLY A 145 18.85 -1.91 -19.29
CA GLY A 145 19.92 -1.62 -18.34
C GLY A 145 20.29 -0.13 -18.24
N ALA A 146 19.69 0.74 -19.06
CA ALA A 146 19.79 2.19 -18.91
C ALA A 146 18.86 2.62 -17.76
N ASP A 147 19.38 3.44 -16.84
CA ASP A 147 18.75 3.86 -15.58
C ASP A 147 18.75 2.82 -14.44
N GLU A 148 19.66 1.84 -14.45
CA GLU A 148 19.78 0.87 -13.35
C GLU A 148 20.18 1.55 -12.02
N VAL A 149 19.20 1.77 -11.16
CA VAL A 149 19.39 2.07 -9.74
C VAL A 149 19.23 0.79 -8.95
N LEU A 150 20.10 0.57 -7.96
CA LEU A 150 19.97 -0.57 -7.07
C LEU A 150 18.70 -0.45 -6.23
N VAL A 151 17.91 -1.52 -6.16
CA VAL A 151 16.68 -1.54 -5.35
C VAL A 151 16.74 -2.69 -4.35
N TYR A 152 16.49 -2.34 -3.09
CA TYR A 152 16.50 -3.24 -1.94
C TYR A 152 15.09 -3.43 -1.41
N THR A 153 14.73 -4.67 -1.08
CA THR A 153 13.57 -4.89 -0.22
C THR A 153 13.92 -4.51 1.22
N PRO A 154 12.93 -4.18 2.07
CA PRO A 154 13.13 -4.03 3.51
C PRO A 154 13.99 -5.13 4.14
N GLY A 155 13.67 -6.40 3.83
CA GLY A 155 14.41 -7.56 4.33
C GLY A 155 15.86 -7.61 3.84
N HIS A 156 16.12 -7.30 2.57
CA HIS A 156 17.49 -7.25 2.04
C HIS A 156 18.33 -6.17 2.72
N LEU A 157 17.79 -4.95 2.85
CA LEU A 157 18.50 -3.87 3.53
C LEU A 157 18.81 -4.23 4.98
N LEU A 158 17.83 -4.79 5.70
CA LEU A 158 18.01 -5.23 7.08
C LEU A 158 19.06 -6.34 7.22
N THR A 159 19.21 -7.20 6.22
CA THR A 159 20.17 -8.30 6.22
C THR A 159 21.57 -7.81 5.89
N ASP A 160 21.71 -6.93 4.89
CA ASP A 160 23.00 -6.36 4.47
C ASP A 160 23.56 -5.37 5.51
N CYS A 161 22.68 -4.69 6.27
CA CYS A 161 23.07 -3.85 7.40
C CYS A 161 23.25 -4.63 8.71
N ALA A 162 22.87 -5.91 8.76
CA ALA A 162 23.17 -6.80 9.88
C ALA A 162 24.58 -7.39 9.70
N PRO A 163 25.39 -7.49 10.77
CA PRO A 163 26.67 -8.19 10.69
C PRO A 163 26.42 -9.69 10.46
N GLY A 164 26.65 -10.19 9.24
CA GLY A 164 26.91 -11.61 9.01
C GLY A 164 26.12 -12.39 7.95
N TYR A 165 25.40 -11.78 7.00
CA TYR A 165 24.77 -12.56 5.93
C TYR A 165 24.93 -11.90 4.56
N LEU A 166 25.71 -12.54 3.68
CA LEU A 166 25.87 -12.17 2.28
C LEU A 166 25.14 -13.17 1.38
N SER A 167 24.62 -12.62 0.28
CA SER A 167 24.17 -13.26 -0.95
C SER A 167 22.71 -13.72 -1.01
N ALA A 168 21.86 -12.87 -1.58
CA ALA A 168 20.73 -13.33 -2.38
C ALA A 168 20.74 -12.58 -3.72
N ARG A 169 21.46 -13.15 -4.70
CA ARG A 169 21.18 -12.88 -6.11
C ARG A 169 19.81 -13.47 -6.43
N ARG A 170 18.97 -12.71 -7.15
CA ARG A 170 17.83 -13.14 -7.99
C ARG A 170 17.27 -14.54 -7.66
N SER A 171 16.62 -14.69 -6.52
CA SER A 171 15.71 -15.81 -6.26
C SER A 171 15.00 -15.54 -4.93
N GLY A 172 13.67 -15.41 -4.95
CA GLY A 172 12.87 -15.47 -3.72
C GLY A 172 11.93 -14.31 -3.41
N LEU A 173 11.74 -13.33 -4.29
CA LEU A 173 10.72 -12.27 -4.06
C LEU A 173 9.28 -12.81 -4.18
N GLU A 174 9.07 -13.88 -4.95
CA GLU A 174 7.77 -14.54 -5.14
C GLU A 174 7.36 -15.40 -3.94
N THR A 175 8.33 -15.92 -3.18
CA THR A 175 8.09 -16.86 -2.07
C THR A 175 7.68 -16.15 -0.78
N GLN A 176 7.93 -14.84 -0.66
CA GLN A 176 7.68 -14.08 0.57
C GLN A 176 6.24 -13.52 0.68
N TYR A 177 5.44 -13.59 -0.39
CA TYR A 177 4.02 -13.20 -0.38
C TYR A 177 3.06 -14.40 -0.18
N GLN A 178 3.59 -15.62 -0.12
CA GLN A 178 2.84 -16.82 0.26
C GLN A 178 2.98 -17.04 1.76
N ASP A 179 2.41 -16.15 2.58
CA ASP A 179 2.23 -16.44 4.01
C ASP A 179 0.77 -16.85 4.27
N ASP A 180 0.62 -18.08 4.76
CA ASP A 180 -0.60 -18.82 5.09
C ASP A 180 -1.58 -18.11 6.06
N ALA A 181 -1.22 -16.94 6.59
CA ALA A 181 -2.00 -16.18 7.57
C ALA A 181 -3.21 -15.42 6.99
N LEU A 182 -3.28 -15.20 5.66
CA LEU A 182 -4.42 -14.52 5.03
C LEU A 182 -5.70 -15.37 5.00
N VAL A 183 -5.59 -16.69 5.10
CA VAL A 183 -6.73 -17.63 5.02
C VAL A 183 -7.62 -17.54 6.26
N GLU A 184 -7.05 -17.31 7.45
CA GLU A 184 -7.85 -17.15 8.68
C GLU A 184 -8.55 -15.78 8.78
N GLN A 185 -7.94 -14.72 8.23
CA GLN A 185 -8.46 -13.35 8.36
C GLN A 185 -9.73 -13.07 7.55
N ARG A 186 -10.06 -13.91 6.56
CA ARG A 186 -11.30 -13.79 5.74
C ARG A 186 -12.49 -14.57 6.31
N ALA A 187 -12.30 -15.33 7.39
CA ALA A 187 -13.29 -16.27 7.90
C ALA A 187 -14.64 -15.64 8.27
N TRP A 188 -14.69 -14.33 8.54
CA TRP A 188 -15.93 -13.62 8.88
C TRP A 188 -16.58 -12.86 7.71
N LEU A 189 -15.87 -12.64 6.58
CA LEU A 189 -16.47 -12.16 5.31
C LEU A 189 -17.23 -13.28 4.60
N GLY A 190 -16.81 -14.52 4.83
CA GLY A 190 -17.29 -15.68 4.10
C GLY A 190 -16.38 -16.05 2.93
N ARG A 191 -16.83 -16.98 2.09
CA ARG A 191 -16.09 -17.54 0.96
C ARG A 191 -16.61 -16.96 -0.35
N LEU A 192 -15.72 -16.44 -1.19
CA LEU A 192 -16.02 -16.15 -2.59
C LEU A 192 -16.19 -17.47 -3.35
N GLU A 193 -17.43 -17.84 -3.66
CA GLU A 193 -17.74 -19.09 -4.35
C GLU A 193 -17.57 -18.96 -5.86
N HIS A 194 -17.96 -17.82 -6.40
CA HIS A 194 -17.98 -17.64 -7.84
C HIS A 194 -17.87 -16.16 -8.20
N ILE A 195 -17.06 -15.90 -9.23
CA ILE A 195 -17.04 -14.64 -9.94
C ILE A 195 -17.07 -14.91 -11.43
N LYS A 196 -17.88 -14.12 -12.13
CA LYS A 196 -17.87 -14.03 -13.59
C LYS A 196 -17.84 -12.59 -13.99
N VAL A 197 -16.88 -12.23 -14.83
CA VAL A 197 -16.81 -10.90 -15.45
C VAL A 197 -16.95 -11.06 -16.96
N CYS A 198 -17.87 -10.30 -17.53
CA CYS A 198 -18.04 -10.15 -18.96
C CYS A 198 -17.59 -8.74 -19.35
N CYS A 199 -16.59 -8.64 -20.22
CA CYS A 199 -16.08 -7.37 -20.74
C CYS A 199 -15.78 -7.49 -22.25
N GLY A 200 -15.91 -6.38 -22.96
CA GLY A 200 -15.75 -6.27 -24.41
C GLY A 200 -15.82 -4.80 -24.84
N GLN A 201 -16.32 -4.51 -26.04
CA GLN A 201 -16.61 -3.12 -26.45
C GLN A 201 -17.81 -2.52 -25.69
N ASP A 202 -18.70 -3.36 -25.16
CA ASP A 202 -19.84 -2.96 -24.34
C ASP A 202 -19.46 -2.75 -22.86
N ARG A 203 -20.36 -2.11 -22.10
CA ARG A 203 -20.15 -1.79 -20.68
C ARG A 203 -19.91 -3.07 -19.85
N PRO A 204 -18.74 -3.22 -19.19
CA PRO A 204 -18.41 -4.41 -18.40
C PRO A 204 -19.43 -4.70 -17.31
N THR A 205 -19.71 -5.99 -17.09
CA THR A 205 -20.64 -6.49 -16.07
C THR A 205 -20.03 -7.66 -15.33
N ALA A 206 -20.19 -7.69 -14.01
CA ALA A 206 -19.71 -8.75 -13.16
C ALA A 206 -20.84 -9.34 -12.31
N THR A 207 -20.80 -10.65 -12.09
CA THR A 207 -21.63 -11.38 -11.15
C THR A 207 -20.74 -12.01 -10.10
N VAL A 208 -21.01 -11.72 -8.83
CA VAL A 208 -20.29 -12.25 -7.68
C VAL A 208 -21.24 -13.06 -6.81
N ARG A 209 -20.76 -14.19 -6.30
CA ARG A 209 -21.45 -15.02 -5.32
C ARG A 209 -20.56 -15.22 -4.09
N LEU A 210 -21.07 -14.79 -2.94
CA LEU A 210 -20.44 -14.93 -1.64
C LEU A 210 -21.27 -15.86 -0.76
N GLN A 211 -20.61 -16.82 -0.10
CA GLN A 211 -21.20 -17.61 0.97
C GLN A 211 -20.71 -17.08 2.31
N THR A 212 -21.63 -16.59 3.13
CA THR A 212 -21.32 -16.10 4.48
C THR A 212 -20.83 -17.22 5.40
N PRO A 213 -20.19 -16.89 6.53
CA PRO A 213 -19.75 -17.87 7.52
C PRO A 213 -20.90 -18.68 8.14
N LEU A 214 -22.13 -18.13 8.11
CA LEU A 214 -23.36 -18.79 8.56
C LEU A 214 -23.96 -19.73 7.50
N GLY A 215 -23.32 -19.85 6.32
CA GLY A 215 -23.74 -20.73 5.24
C GLY A 215 -24.74 -20.12 4.25
N TYR A 216 -25.22 -18.88 4.47
CA TYR A 216 -26.09 -18.19 3.52
C TYR A 216 -25.31 -17.70 2.30
N THR A 217 -25.90 -17.84 1.11
CA THR A 217 -25.28 -17.43 -0.14
C THR A 217 -25.98 -16.21 -0.72
N TYR A 218 -25.22 -15.17 -1.05
CA TYR A 218 -25.69 -13.96 -1.73
C TYR A 218 -25.04 -13.86 -3.10
N GLN A 219 -25.85 -13.57 -4.11
CA GLN A 219 -25.39 -13.35 -5.47
C GLN A 219 -25.85 -11.98 -5.96
N GLU A 220 -24.91 -11.17 -6.42
CA GLU A 220 -25.19 -9.83 -6.91
C GLU A 220 -24.50 -9.60 -8.25
N THR A 221 -25.09 -8.73 -9.06
CA THR A 221 -24.58 -8.34 -10.38
C THR A 221 -24.48 -6.83 -10.47
N ALA A 222 -23.37 -6.32 -10.99
CA ALA A 222 -23.18 -4.89 -11.22
C ALA A 222 -22.46 -4.63 -12.53
N SER A 223 -22.74 -3.45 -13.12
CA SER A 223 -21.97 -2.92 -14.25
C SER A 223 -20.99 -1.85 -13.77
N GLY A 224 -19.88 -1.72 -14.49
CA GLY A 224 -18.82 -0.77 -14.18
C GLY A 224 -18.26 -0.09 -15.43
N VAL A 225 -17.38 0.88 -15.21
CA VAL A 225 -16.60 1.53 -16.27
C VAL A 225 -15.56 0.55 -16.83
N GLY A 226 -14.99 -0.28 -15.97
CA GLY A 226 -14.04 -1.33 -16.31
C GLY A 226 -14.40 -2.68 -15.66
N PRO A 227 -13.74 -3.78 -16.05
CA PRO A 227 -14.00 -5.10 -15.50
C PRO A 227 -13.75 -5.18 -13.98
N VAL A 228 -12.68 -4.54 -13.50
CA VAL A 228 -12.36 -4.46 -12.06
C VAL A 228 -13.44 -3.65 -11.32
N ASP A 229 -13.85 -2.50 -11.86
CA ASP A 229 -14.89 -1.66 -11.24
C ASP A 229 -16.23 -2.42 -11.15
N ALA A 230 -16.62 -3.13 -12.21
CA ALA A 230 -17.84 -3.97 -12.20
C ALA A 230 -17.76 -5.06 -11.12
N ALA A 231 -16.61 -5.75 -11.04
CA ALA A 231 -16.37 -6.80 -10.05
C ALA A 231 -16.43 -6.28 -8.62
N LEU A 232 -15.74 -5.18 -8.31
CA LEU A 232 -15.74 -4.58 -6.98
C LEU A 232 -17.11 -4.05 -6.58
N LYS A 233 -17.89 -3.48 -7.52
CA LYS A 233 -19.28 -3.08 -7.26
C LYS A 233 -20.18 -4.26 -6.94
N ALA A 234 -20.12 -5.33 -7.73
CA ALA A 234 -20.92 -6.53 -7.51
C ALA A 234 -20.56 -7.17 -6.15
N LEU A 235 -19.27 -7.21 -5.83
CA LEU A 235 -18.77 -7.67 -4.53
C LEU A 235 -19.31 -6.82 -3.39
N ASN A 236 -19.25 -5.49 -3.50
CA ASN A 236 -19.77 -4.58 -2.48
C ASN A 236 -21.25 -4.75 -2.24
N LEU A 237 -22.05 -4.90 -3.29
CA LEU A 237 -23.47 -5.20 -3.15
C LEU A 237 -23.69 -6.50 -2.37
N ALA A 238 -22.94 -7.56 -2.69
CA ALA A 238 -23.08 -8.85 -2.04
C ALA A 238 -22.67 -8.81 -0.56
N VAL A 239 -21.57 -8.13 -0.22
CA VAL A 239 -21.15 -7.93 1.18
C VAL A 239 -22.20 -7.12 1.95
N ASN A 240 -22.71 -6.04 1.34
CA ASN A 240 -23.67 -5.14 1.98
C ASN A 240 -25.01 -5.81 2.32
N ARG A 241 -25.27 -7.03 1.83
CA ARG A 241 -26.43 -7.84 2.23
C ARG A 241 -26.36 -8.36 3.67
N PHE A 242 -25.17 -8.47 4.25
CA PHE A 242 -24.97 -9.07 5.57
C PHE A 242 -24.02 -8.29 6.48
N ILE A 243 -23.16 -7.42 5.94
CA ILE A 243 -22.38 -6.45 6.74
C ILE A 243 -22.58 -5.07 6.12
N PRO A 244 -23.12 -4.08 6.85
CA PRO A 244 -23.29 -2.74 6.30
C PRO A 244 -21.94 -2.07 6.07
N VAL A 245 -21.54 -1.93 4.81
CA VAL A 245 -20.27 -1.30 4.39
C VAL A 245 -20.53 0.15 3.94
N ALA A 246 -21.35 0.87 4.70
CA ALA A 246 -21.66 2.27 4.41
C ALA A 246 -20.40 3.15 4.61
N ASP A 247 -20.30 4.20 3.80
CA ASP A 247 -19.29 5.25 3.90
C ASP A 247 -17.82 4.79 3.72
N VAL A 248 -17.62 3.63 3.08
CA VAL A 248 -16.28 3.15 2.67
C VAL A 248 -15.93 3.65 1.28
N GLN A 249 -14.79 4.33 1.15
CA GLN A 249 -14.26 4.83 -0.11
C GLN A 249 -12.91 4.18 -0.43
N MET A 250 -12.68 3.83 -1.69
CA MET A 250 -11.36 3.40 -2.12
C MET A 250 -10.56 4.62 -2.56
N VAL A 251 -9.60 5.04 -1.74
CA VAL A 251 -8.78 6.25 -1.98
C VAL A 251 -7.51 5.96 -2.76
N HIS A 252 -7.06 4.70 -2.74
CA HIS A 252 -5.93 4.24 -3.53
C HIS A 252 -6.23 2.87 -4.11
N TYR A 253 -5.90 2.71 -5.38
CA TYR A 253 -5.90 1.43 -6.07
C TYR A 253 -4.69 1.38 -6.98
N ARG A 254 -3.94 0.29 -6.88
CA ARG A 254 -2.81 0.02 -7.76
C ARG A 254 -2.74 -1.46 -8.07
N CYS A 255 -2.47 -1.78 -9.32
CA CYS A 255 -2.37 -3.15 -9.79
C CYS A 255 -1.22 -3.25 -10.79
N LEU A 256 -0.41 -4.29 -10.66
CA LEU A 256 0.83 -4.44 -11.41
C LEU A 256 1.07 -5.88 -11.84
N ALA A 257 1.55 -6.03 -13.07
CA ALA A 257 2.07 -7.27 -13.60
C ALA A 257 3.36 -6.96 -14.38
N THR A 258 4.40 -7.76 -14.20
CA THR A 258 5.69 -7.56 -14.89
C THR A 258 5.63 -8.00 -16.35
N THR A 259 4.94 -9.11 -16.63
CA THR A 259 4.63 -9.60 -17.97
C THR A 259 3.16 -10.03 -18.02
N ALA A 260 2.63 -10.26 -19.22
CA ALA A 260 1.23 -10.69 -19.39
C ALA A 260 0.90 -12.00 -18.65
N ASP A 261 1.89 -12.89 -18.50
CA ASP A 261 1.75 -14.19 -17.83
C ASP A 261 2.28 -14.18 -16.39
N SER A 262 2.74 -13.02 -15.90
CA SER A 262 3.25 -12.89 -14.52
C SER A 262 2.11 -12.80 -13.51
N PRO A 263 2.35 -13.22 -12.25
CA PRO A 263 1.47 -12.87 -11.15
C PRO A 263 1.22 -11.37 -11.07
N VAL A 264 -0.03 -11.01 -10.78
CA VAL A 264 -0.50 -9.64 -10.61
C VAL A 264 -0.54 -9.31 -9.12
N SER A 265 0.14 -8.24 -8.72
CA SER A 265 0.08 -7.67 -7.38
C SER A 265 -0.88 -6.48 -7.36
N ALA A 266 -1.91 -6.54 -6.52
CA ALA A 266 -2.84 -5.45 -6.28
C ALA A 266 -2.72 -4.91 -4.85
N VAL A 267 -2.83 -3.60 -4.73
CA VAL A 267 -2.86 -2.86 -3.46
C VAL A 267 -4.08 -1.95 -3.48
N VAL A 268 -4.89 -2.05 -2.43
CA VAL A 268 -6.08 -1.24 -2.20
C VAL A 268 -5.91 -0.50 -0.88
N LEU A 269 -6.37 0.75 -0.83
CA LEU A 269 -6.53 1.50 0.40
C LEU A 269 -7.98 1.96 0.50
N LEU A 270 -8.67 1.44 1.50
CA LEU A 270 -10.01 1.88 1.86
C LEU A 270 -9.93 2.96 2.92
N GLU A 271 -10.89 3.86 2.90
CA GLU A 271 -11.08 4.94 3.86
C GLU A 271 -12.49 4.85 4.41
N ARG A 272 -12.64 4.88 5.73
CA ARG A 272 -13.93 5.02 6.40
C ARG A 272 -13.75 5.82 7.67
N GLN A 273 -14.58 6.86 7.85
CA GLN A 273 -14.48 7.76 9.01
C GLN A 273 -13.04 8.25 9.23
N MET A 274 -12.35 8.68 8.16
CA MET A 274 -10.96 9.17 8.20
C MET A 274 -9.91 8.10 8.59
N ALA A 275 -10.31 6.86 8.92
CA ALA A 275 -9.38 5.75 9.13
C ALA A 275 -9.07 5.05 7.80
N LEU A 276 -7.81 4.64 7.64
CA LEU A 276 -7.31 3.98 6.44
C LEU A 276 -7.10 2.49 6.66
N PHE A 277 -7.55 1.69 5.70
CA PHE A 277 -7.51 0.25 5.75
C PHE A 277 -6.86 -0.30 4.49
N PRO A 278 -5.56 -0.64 4.54
CA PRO A 278 -4.84 -1.21 3.41
C PRO A 278 -5.21 -2.68 3.22
N GLY A 279 -5.16 -3.14 1.97
CA GLY A 279 -5.25 -4.55 1.62
C GLY A 279 -4.45 -4.91 0.39
N ARG A 280 -4.05 -6.18 0.32
CA ARG A 280 -3.18 -6.71 -0.73
C ARG A 280 -3.76 -7.96 -1.36
N GLY A 281 -3.48 -8.14 -2.64
CA GLY A 281 -3.88 -9.31 -3.39
C GLY A 281 -2.79 -9.70 -4.36
N LEU A 282 -2.55 -11.00 -4.49
CA LEU A 282 -1.60 -11.57 -5.43
C LEU A 282 -2.31 -12.70 -6.18
N HIS A 283 -2.50 -12.54 -7.47
CA HIS A 283 -3.15 -13.56 -8.30
C HIS A 283 -2.65 -13.46 -9.73
N THR A 284 -2.69 -14.54 -10.51
CA THR A 284 -2.38 -14.51 -11.95
C THR A 284 -3.41 -13.75 -12.80
N ASP A 285 -4.52 -13.31 -12.20
CA ASP A 285 -5.61 -12.62 -12.88
C ASP A 285 -5.81 -11.27 -12.19
N VAL A 286 -5.85 -10.20 -12.99
CA VAL A 286 -5.94 -8.82 -12.50
C VAL A 286 -7.22 -8.58 -11.68
N ILE A 287 -8.34 -9.15 -12.10
CA ILE A 287 -9.62 -9.01 -11.43
C ILE A 287 -9.57 -9.71 -10.07
N MET A 288 -9.03 -10.94 -10.04
CA MET A 288 -8.89 -11.70 -8.80
C MET A 288 -7.92 -11.04 -7.83
N ALA A 289 -6.75 -10.59 -8.28
CA ALA A 289 -5.80 -9.87 -7.44
C ALA A 289 -6.46 -8.62 -6.82
N SER A 290 -7.23 -7.88 -7.61
CA SER A 290 -7.95 -6.69 -7.15
C SER A 290 -9.01 -7.01 -6.09
N ILE A 291 -9.75 -8.11 -6.28
CA ILE A 291 -10.75 -8.57 -5.30
C ILE A 291 -10.07 -9.04 -4.03
N ASP A 292 -8.97 -9.78 -4.14
CA ASP A 292 -8.22 -10.25 -2.99
C ASP A 292 -7.70 -9.08 -2.16
N ALA A 293 -7.17 -8.04 -2.81
CA ALA A 293 -6.74 -6.81 -2.15
C ALA A 293 -7.91 -6.06 -1.49
N TYR A 294 -9.05 -5.98 -2.18
CA TYR A 294 -10.22 -5.32 -1.64
C TYR A 294 -10.81 -6.06 -0.43
N LEU A 295 -10.93 -7.39 -0.51
CA LEU A 295 -11.41 -8.23 0.59
C LEU A 295 -10.46 -8.21 1.78
N ASP A 296 -9.15 -8.14 1.55
CA ASP A 296 -8.17 -7.99 2.62
C ASP A 296 -8.28 -6.61 3.31
N ALA A 297 -8.49 -5.54 2.54
CA ALA A 297 -8.67 -4.19 3.07
C ALA A 297 -9.97 -4.04 3.86
N LEU A 298 -11.08 -4.50 3.27
CA LEU A 298 -12.38 -4.56 3.91
C LEU A 298 -12.34 -5.49 5.13
N GLY A 299 -11.52 -6.53 5.00
CA GLY A 299 -11.12 -7.45 6.03
C GLY A 299 -10.67 -6.71 7.30
N TYR A 300 -9.58 -5.97 7.11
CA TYR A 300 -9.00 -5.16 8.15
C TYR A 300 -9.99 -4.15 8.75
N LEU A 301 -10.77 -3.49 7.89
CA LEU A 301 -11.76 -2.50 8.31
C LEU A 301 -12.73 -3.08 9.33
N ILE A 302 -13.37 -4.19 9.02
CA ILE A 302 -14.43 -4.76 9.87
C ILE A 302 -13.84 -5.41 11.12
N PHE A 303 -12.60 -5.91 11.06
CA PHE A 303 -11.89 -6.35 12.26
C PHE A 303 -11.68 -5.18 13.23
N CYS A 304 -11.21 -4.04 12.74
CA CYS A 304 -11.03 -2.83 13.55
C CYS A 304 -12.35 -2.22 14.03
N ASP A 305 -13.42 -2.30 13.22
CA ASP A 305 -14.76 -1.79 13.56
C ASP A 305 -15.49 -2.63 14.62
N ARG A 306 -15.04 -3.86 14.86
CA ARG A 306 -15.64 -4.81 15.80
C ARG A 306 -14.89 -4.90 17.15
N LEU A 307 -14.02 -3.94 17.46
CA LEU A 307 -13.50 -3.66 18.81
C LEU A 307 -14.00 -2.28 19.27
#